data_AF-A0A4Q5RYU8-F1
#
_entry.id   AF-A0A4Q5RYU8-F1
#
_cell.length_a   1.000
_cell.length_b   1.000
_cell.length_c   1.000
_cell.angle_alpha   90.00
_cell.angle_beta   90.00
_cell.angle_gamma   90.00
#
_symmetry.space_group_name_H-M   'P 1'
#
loop_
_entity.id
_entity.type
_entity.pdbx_description
1 polymer ?
#
loop_
_entity_poly.entity_id
_entity_poly.type
_entity_poly.pdbx_seq_one_letter_code
_entity_poly.pdbx_strand_id
1 'polypeptide(L)'
;MDANDPLTPLTKAETDFVAKIEAKWSRDKVLKRLKRDLQTAIEIELATIPIYLYTYYSLIRNNESGETISDAQLFANKAGGMIMSVAVEEMLHMSLSSNVLFAMGVMPQLYGNAPGTYPTELPYHKPQGKAGPDGKTAVLIPLGKLGFEQLWHFLQIEYPEQANAPPQDRDWDTIGQFYSYIRCLLNTDFLADSDFQRGASAHAIQPYNYSPNNIDTVYPNAGFDPWKPAPPVPTPSWADSKQSAAAAAVFPDYADGHAGKTQLVAVRSILDAATAIDTICDQGEGVPIPDIGPSPFDDPSKKEDSHYVKFLNLQAQFADYAGTTEVRPPQPPAPVDVIQPAITQQALLDGGVLVNMPDNPIAARYPEYYSDIANFCSACFQYMLIMTETVYLVPPEKQKVFFNEGLHRSMIWVLDKYIKTIRQLPISSGDYAGMMMGPTFENVSLGKRAVSFQGLTDFGNKAIASANALIAKLDASEVVEHIEELLAPGPAAATAAKVEKDDGDIVGVLQNVIYYIGVAISKTGSNGVPMHLPDVGPYWTAAKQR
;
A
#
# COMPACT_ATOMS: atom_id res chain seq x y z
N MET A 1 14.83 28.34 6.85
CA MET A 1 14.49 27.77 5.53
C MET A 1 15.61 26.79 5.30
N ASP A 2 15.46 25.57 5.78
CA ASP A 2 16.41 24.53 5.41
C ASP A 2 16.11 24.20 3.95
N ALA A 3 17.13 24.35 3.11
CA ALA A 3 17.02 24.09 1.69
C ALA A 3 16.66 22.61 1.49
N ASN A 4 15.74 22.32 0.57
CA ASN A 4 15.58 20.94 0.10
C ASN A 4 16.94 20.38 -0.31
N ASP A 5 17.16 19.09 -0.09
CA ASP A 5 18.36 18.43 -0.59
C ASP A 5 18.50 18.70 -2.10
N PRO A 6 19.74 18.95 -2.59
CA PRO A 6 19.94 19.21 -4.00
C PRO A 6 19.48 18.01 -4.82
N LEU A 7 18.79 18.26 -5.94
CA LEU A 7 18.41 17.20 -6.89
C LEU A 7 19.63 16.34 -7.25
N THR A 8 19.41 15.04 -7.36
CA THR A 8 20.44 14.09 -7.73
C THR A 8 20.93 14.43 -9.15
N PRO A 9 22.22 14.75 -9.35
CA PRO A 9 22.74 15.10 -10.67
C PRO A 9 22.55 13.94 -11.67
N LEU A 10 22.35 14.26 -12.95
CA LEU A 10 22.28 13.23 -13.98
C LEU A 10 23.62 12.48 -14.08
N THR A 11 23.52 11.16 -14.20
CA THR A 11 24.62 10.27 -14.56
C THR A 11 25.09 10.55 -15.99
N LYS A 12 26.26 9.99 -16.34
CA LYS A 12 26.78 10.07 -17.71
C LYS A 12 25.81 9.40 -18.71
N ALA A 13 25.20 8.28 -18.33
CA ALA A 13 24.27 7.54 -19.17
C ALA A 13 22.98 8.34 -19.42
N GLU A 14 22.44 8.98 -18.38
CA GLU A 14 21.29 9.89 -18.50
C GLU A 14 21.62 11.10 -19.38
N THR A 15 22.76 11.77 -19.13
CA THR A 15 23.19 12.93 -19.93
C THR A 15 23.32 12.57 -21.42
N ASP A 16 23.92 11.42 -21.73
CA ASP A 16 24.02 10.93 -23.11
C ASP A 16 22.66 10.59 -23.72
N PHE A 17 21.70 10.16 -22.90
CA PHE A 17 20.36 9.85 -23.34
C PHE A 17 19.53 11.11 -23.62
N VAL A 18 19.62 12.13 -22.76
CA VAL A 18 19.04 13.47 -22.98
C VAL A 18 19.50 14.04 -24.33
N ALA A 19 20.81 14.06 -24.58
CA ALA A 19 21.37 14.55 -25.85
C ALA A 19 20.85 13.75 -27.07
N LYS A 20 20.62 12.44 -26.93
CA LYS A 20 20.01 11.61 -27.99
C LYS A 20 18.54 11.95 -28.23
N ILE A 21 17.78 12.25 -27.18
CA ILE A 21 16.38 12.68 -27.28
C ILE A 21 16.32 14.02 -28.02
N GLU A 22 17.10 15.01 -27.58
CA GLU A 22 17.13 16.35 -28.16
C GLU A 22 17.54 16.35 -29.64
N ALA A 23 18.45 15.46 -30.02
CA ALA A 23 18.87 15.33 -31.41
C ALA A 23 17.83 14.66 -32.34
N LYS A 24 16.88 13.87 -31.81
CA LYS A 24 16.03 12.97 -32.62
C LYS A 24 14.53 13.15 -32.44
N TRP A 25 14.09 13.73 -31.32
CA TRP A 25 12.68 13.80 -30.94
C TRP A 25 12.16 15.22 -31.10
N SER A 26 10.83 15.33 -31.12
CA SER A 26 10.14 16.61 -31.04
C SER A 26 9.61 16.83 -29.62
N ARG A 27 9.36 18.10 -29.27
CA ARG A 27 8.66 18.47 -28.03
C ARG A 27 7.34 17.71 -27.83
N ASP A 28 6.53 17.59 -28.88
CA ASP A 28 5.24 16.86 -28.82
C ASP A 28 5.44 15.39 -28.44
N LYS A 29 6.47 14.75 -29.03
CA LYS A 29 6.80 13.36 -28.70
C LYS A 29 7.24 13.21 -27.24
N VAL A 30 8.07 14.11 -26.72
CA VAL A 30 8.52 14.09 -25.32
C VAL A 30 7.34 14.28 -24.36
N LEU A 31 6.48 15.28 -24.59
CA LEU A 31 5.31 15.52 -23.75
C LEU A 31 4.34 14.33 -23.75
N LYS A 32 4.07 13.75 -24.92
CA LYS A 32 3.21 12.57 -25.04
C LYS A 32 3.82 11.36 -24.34
N ARG A 33 5.14 11.18 -24.43
CA ARG A 33 5.85 10.08 -23.80
C ARG A 33 5.84 10.23 -22.28
N LEU A 34 6.22 11.39 -21.76
CA LEU A 34 6.24 11.68 -20.33
C LEU A 34 4.87 11.43 -19.67
N LYS A 35 3.77 11.89 -20.28
CA LYS A 35 2.41 11.64 -19.77
C LYS A 35 2.05 10.15 -19.71
N ARG A 36 2.44 9.38 -20.74
CA ARG A 36 2.21 7.93 -20.77
C ARG A 36 3.04 7.22 -19.70
N ASP A 37 4.27 7.66 -19.49
CA ASP A 37 5.19 7.01 -18.56
C ASP A 37 4.87 7.32 -17.13
N LEU A 38 4.39 8.52 -16.82
CA LEU A 38 3.88 8.82 -15.49
C LEU A 38 2.63 7.97 -15.18
N GLN A 39 1.78 7.67 -16.17
CA GLN A 39 0.67 6.72 -15.96
C GLN A 39 1.20 5.29 -15.75
N THR A 40 2.26 4.91 -16.45
CA THR A 40 2.93 3.61 -16.25
C THR A 40 3.59 3.54 -14.87
N ALA A 41 4.20 4.63 -14.39
CA ALA A 41 4.79 4.75 -13.06
C ALA A 41 3.73 4.48 -11.98
N ILE A 42 2.56 5.11 -12.09
CA ILE A 42 1.42 4.86 -11.21
C ILE A 42 1.01 3.38 -11.20
N GLU A 43 1.03 2.72 -12.35
CA GLU A 43 0.70 1.29 -12.48
C GLU A 43 1.78 0.37 -11.88
N ILE A 44 3.06 0.77 -11.94
CA ILE A 44 4.18 0.06 -11.30
C ILE A 44 4.00 0.13 -9.78
N GLU A 45 3.88 1.31 -9.19
CA GLU A 45 3.73 1.44 -7.72
C GLU A 45 2.43 0.82 -7.21
N LEU A 46 1.36 0.87 -8.02
CA LEU A 46 0.11 0.19 -7.67
C LEU A 46 0.26 -1.34 -7.65
N ALA A 47 1.11 -1.91 -8.50
CA ALA A 47 1.32 -3.35 -8.58
C ALA A 47 2.11 -3.91 -7.38
N THR A 48 2.97 -3.10 -6.74
CA THR A 48 3.79 -3.48 -5.57
C THR A 48 3.00 -3.45 -4.25
N ILE A 49 2.01 -2.56 -4.11
CA ILE A 49 1.25 -2.42 -2.86
C ILE A 49 0.61 -3.75 -2.38
N PRO A 50 -0.08 -4.56 -3.21
CA PRO A 50 -0.75 -5.77 -2.72
C PRO A 50 0.20 -6.86 -2.22
N ILE A 51 1.40 -6.99 -2.78
CA ILE A 51 2.37 -8.01 -2.32
C ILE A 51 2.88 -7.68 -0.90
N TYR A 52 3.15 -6.39 -0.62
CA TYR A 52 3.54 -5.93 0.71
C TYR A 52 2.41 -6.09 1.71
N LEU A 53 1.19 -5.66 1.35
CA LEU A 53 0.03 -5.79 2.22
C LEU A 53 -0.35 -7.24 2.51
N TYR A 54 -0.32 -8.12 1.51
CA TYR A 54 -0.62 -9.55 1.71
C TYR A 54 0.35 -10.19 2.71
N THR A 55 1.64 -9.92 2.55
CA THR A 55 2.69 -10.40 3.45
C THR A 55 2.50 -9.82 4.86
N TYR A 56 2.22 -8.51 4.98
CA TYR A 56 1.92 -7.87 6.26
C TYR A 56 0.72 -8.51 6.96
N TYR A 57 -0.37 -8.76 6.23
CA TYR A 57 -1.57 -9.39 6.78
C TYR A 57 -1.42 -10.89 7.03
N SER A 58 -0.29 -11.51 6.67
CA SER A 58 0.06 -12.83 7.18
C SER A 58 0.57 -12.79 8.63
N LEU A 59 0.98 -11.63 9.14
CA LEU A 59 1.60 -11.51 10.47
C LEU A 59 0.58 -11.21 11.57
N ILE A 60 0.75 -11.85 12.72
CA ILE A 60 0.07 -11.49 13.97
C ILE A 60 1.08 -10.72 14.82
N ARG A 61 0.89 -9.40 14.89
CA ARG A 61 1.65 -8.51 15.78
C ARG A 61 0.98 -8.47 17.14
N ASN A 62 1.78 -8.48 18.20
CA ASN A 62 1.29 -8.32 19.57
C ASN A 62 2.05 -7.21 20.30
N ASN A 63 1.42 -6.64 21.32
CA ASN A 63 2.01 -5.58 22.14
C ASN A 63 2.72 -6.15 23.38
N GLU A 64 3.07 -7.43 23.36
CA GLU A 64 3.84 -8.05 24.44
C GLU A 64 5.25 -7.45 24.44
N SER A 65 5.73 -7.07 25.62
CA SER A 65 7.03 -6.43 25.80
C SER A 65 7.71 -6.96 27.06
N GLY A 66 9.04 -6.96 27.10
CA GLY A 66 9.83 -7.43 28.25
C GLY A 66 10.56 -8.75 27.96
N GLU A 67 11.15 -9.34 29.00
CA GLU A 67 12.02 -10.53 28.89
C GLU A 67 11.30 -11.81 28.43
N THR A 68 9.97 -11.79 28.33
CA THR A 68 9.15 -12.96 27.97
C THR A 68 8.78 -13.04 26.48
N ILE A 69 9.18 -12.06 25.66
CA ILE A 69 8.91 -12.09 24.22
C ILE A 69 9.81 -13.13 23.53
N SER A 70 9.23 -13.99 22.69
CA SER A 70 9.99 -14.93 21.87
C SER A 70 10.64 -14.25 20.68
N ASP A 71 11.73 -14.82 20.17
CA ASP A 71 12.40 -14.34 18.95
C ASP A 71 11.43 -14.25 17.75
N ALA A 72 10.48 -15.19 17.66
CA ALA A 72 9.43 -15.19 16.64
C ALA A 72 8.52 -13.96 16.74
N GLN A 73 8.05 -13.62 17.95
CA GLN A 73 7.22 -12.43 18.18
C GLN A 73 8.00 -11.14 17.91
N LEU A 74 9.25 -11.05 18.38
CA LEU A 74 10.12 -9.90 18.13
C LEU A 74 10.35 -9.70 16.63
N PHE A 75 10.66 -10.78 15.90
CA PHE A 75 10.84 -10.75 14.46
C PHE A 75 9.55 -10.35 13.73
N ALA A 76 8.41 -10.96 14.07
CA ALA A 76 7.13 -10.64 13.44
C ALA A 76 6.73 -9.16 13.65
N ASN A 77 6.97 -8.61 14.83
CA ASN A 77 6.73 -7.19 15.12
C ASN A 77 7.64 -6.26 14.31
N LYS A 78 8.95 -6.58 14.23
CA LYS A 78 9.94 -5.86 13.40
C LYS A 78 9.57 -5.92 11.92
N ALA A 79 9.36 -7.12 11.39
CA ALA A 79 9.01 -7.36 9.98
C ALA A 79 7.70 -6.66 9.61
N GLY A 80 6.67 -6.79 10.45
CA GLY A 80 5.39 -6.14 10.22
C GLY A 80 5.47 -4.61 10.22
N GLY A 81 6.28 -4.01 11.10
CA GLY A 81 6.52 -2.57 11.11
C GLY A 81 7.22 -2.08 9.83
N MET A 82 8.27 -2.79 9.42
CA MET A 82 9.09 -2.45 8.25
C MET A 82 8.36 -2.67 6.92
N ILE A 83 7.60 -3.76 6.76
CA ILE A 83 6.81 -4.00 5.55
C ILE A 83 5.70 -2.96 5.41
N MET A 84 5.07 -2.58 6.53
CA MET A 84 4.04 -1.54 6.51
C MET A 84 4.61 -0.16 6.19
N SER A 85 5.81 0.19 6.69
CA SER A 85 6.44 1.46 6.34
C SER A 85 6.71 1.54 4.84
N VAL A 86 7.28 0.48 4.24
CA VAL A 86 7.49 0.41 2.79
C VAL A 86 6.15 0.51 2.04
N ALA A 87 5.12 -0.24 2.43
CA ALA A 87 3.82 -0.17 1.76
C ALA A 87 3.19 1.24 1.79
N VAL A 88 3.42 2.03 2.84
CA VAL A 88 2.97 3.43 2.92
C VAL A 88 3.81 4.34 2.01
N GLU A 89 5.12 4.08 1.91
CA GLU A 89 6.02 4.77 0.99
C GLU A 89 5.63 4.48 -0.49
N GLU A 90 5.27 3.25 -0.84
CA GLU A 90 4.74 2.93 -2.19
C GLU A 90 3.44 3.69 -2.51
N MET A 91 2.56 3.88 -1.52
CA MET A 91 1.35 4.71 -1.68
C MET A 91 1.71 6.20 -1.87
N LEU A 92 2.78 6.67 -1.24
CA LEU A 92 3.34 8.00 -1.47
C LEU A 92 3.90 8.10 -2.90
N HIS A 93 4.65 7.12 -3.38
CA HIS A 93 5.22 7.10 -4.73
C HIS A 93 4.14 7.14 -5.81
N MET A 94 3.11 6.32 -5.65
CA MET A 94 1.91 6.34 -6.49
C MET A 94 1.26 7.74 -6.49
N SER A 95 1.19 8.40 -5.33
CA SER A 95 0.62 9.75 -5.17
C SER A 95 1.50 10.84 -5.81
N LEU A 96 2.82 10.72 -5.71
CA LEU A 96 3.80 11.62 -6.33
C LEU A 96 3.70 11.53 -7.85
N SER A 97 3.78 10.33 -8.42
CA SER A 97 3.61 10.09 -9.86
C SER A 97 2.25 10.59 -10.37
N SER A 98 1.18 10.39 -9.58
CA SER A 98 -0.16 10.93 -9.86
C SER A 98 -0.19 12.46 -9.86
N ASN A 99 0.47 13.12 -8.91
CA ASN A 99 0.54 14.58 -8.84
C ASN A 99 1.32 15.18 -10.01
N VAL A 100 2.42 14.55 -10.44
CA VAL A 100 3.17 14.98 -11.63
C VAL A 100 2.30 14.88 -12.88
N LEU A 101 1.62 13.75 -13.09
CA LEU A 101 0.72 13.55 -14.24
C LEU A 101 -0.45 14.56 -14.23
N PHE A 102 -1.04 14.78 -13.06
CA PHE A 102 -2.14 15.72 -12.86
C PHE A 102 -1.72 17.17 -13.17
N ALA A 103 -0.53 17.59 -12.73
CA ALA A 103 0.03 18.90 -13.03
C ALA A 103 0.18 19.14 -14.55
N MET A 104 0.40 18.07 -15.33
CA MET A 104 0.42 18.10 -16.80
C MET A 104 -0.96 18.10 -17.47
N GLY A 105 -2.04 18.20 -16.68
CA GLY A 105 -3.42 18.32 -17.13
C GLY A 105 -4.07 17.00 -17.52
N VAL A 106 -3.54 15.87 -17.02
CA VAL A 106 -4.09 14.53 -17.27
C VAL A 106 -4.57 13.94 -15.95
N MET A 107 -5.80 13.44 -15.88
CA MET A 107 -6.31 12.81 -14.66
C MET A 107 -5.66 11.42 -14.47
N PRO A 108 -4.92 11.15 -13.38
CA PRO A 108 -4.42 9.82 -13.04
C PRO A 108 -5.50 8.73 -13.11
N GLN A 109 -5.19 7.55 -13.66
CA GLN A 109 -6.11 6.42 -13.69
C GLN A 109 -5.56 5.26 -12.84
N LEU A 110 -6.29 4.88 -11.78
CA LEU A 110 -5.94 3.81 -10.86
C LEU A 110 -6.96 2.65 -10.91
N TYR A 111 -8.26 2.97 -10.84
CA TYR A 111 -9.32 1.98 -10.84
C TYR A 111 -9.39 1.24 -12.18
N GLY A 112 -9.30 -0.09 -12.11
CA GLY A 112 -9.19 -0.96 -13.28
C GLY A 112 -7.77 -1.17 -13.80
N ASN A 113 -6.76 -0.48 -13.26
CA ASN A 113 -5.36 -0.59 -13.68
C ASN A 113 -4.46 -1.34 -12.69
N ALA A 114 -4.99 -1.80 -11.55
CA ALA A 114 -4.29 -2.78 -10.72
C ALA A 114 -4.18 -4.13 -11.47
N PRO A 115 -3.16 -4.96 -11.16
CA PRO A 115 -3.04 -6.30 -11.70
C PRO A 115 -4.33 -7.12 -11.59
N GLY A 116 -4.67 -7.86 -12.65
CA GLY A 116 -5.91 -8.62 -12.72
C GLY A 116 -5.94 -9.84 -11.78
N THR A 117 -4.80 -10.51 -11.67
CA THR A 117 -4.59 -11.71 -10.85
C THR A 117 -3.13 -11.78 -10.43
N TYR A 118 -2.84 -12.49 -9.34
CA TYR A 118 -1.48 -12.78 -8.90
C TYR A 118 -1.15 -14.27 -9.09
N PRO A 119 0.11 -14.65 -9.40
CA PRO A 119 1.25 -13.75 -9.58
C PRO A 119 1.14 -12.92 -10.87
N THR A 120 1.73 -11.72 -10.88
CA THR A 120 1.70 -10.78 -12.02
C THR A 120 3.11 -10.32 -12.41
N GLU A 121 3.25 -9.74 -13.60
CA GLU A 121 4.45 -9.02 -14.03
C GLU A 121 4.31 -7.53 -13.70
N LEU A 122 5.44 -6.84 -13.51
CA LEU A 122 5.50 -5.37 -13.48
C LEU A 122 5.36 -4.81 -14.90
N PRO A 123 4.63 -3.70 -15.11
CA PRO A 123 4.47 -3.09 -16.42
C PRO A 123 5.81 -2.83 -17.13
N TYR A 124 6.02 -3.52 -18.26
CA TYR A 124 7.23 -3.42 -19.10
C TYR A 124 8.55 -3.87 -18.44
N HIS A 125 8.51 -4.47 -17.24
CA HIS A 125 9.67 -5.12 -16.65
C HIS A 125 10.10 -6.29 -17.52
N LYS A 126 11.41 -6.55 -17.57
CA LYS A 126 11.95 -7.73 -18.22
C LYS A 126 11.47 -9.02 -17.52
N PRO A 127 10.91 -10.01 -18.21
CA PRO A 127 10.31 -11.19 -17.57
C PRO A 127 11.33 -12.12 -16.88
N GLN A 128 12.63 -11.92 -17.13
CA GLN A 128 13.72 -12.70 -16.53
C GLN A 128 14.76 -11.79 -15.88
N GLY A 129 15.00 -12.00 -14.59
CA GLY A 129 15.93 -11.27 -13.75
C GLY A 129 16.99 -12.18 -13.15
N LYS A 130 17.47 -11.80 -11.96
CA LYS A 130 18.47 -12.57 -11.20
C LYS A 130 17.85 -13.86 -10.65
N ALA A 131 18.69 -14.90 -10.54
CA ALA A 131 18.27 -16.15 -9.94
C ALA A 131 18.02 -15.96 -8.43
N GLY A 132 16.84 -16.37 -7.98
CA GLY A 132 16.46 -16.40 -6.57
C GLY A 132 16.94 -17.64 -5.83
N PRO A 133 16.50 -17.83 -4.57
CA PRO A 133 16.90 -19.00 -3.80
C PRO A 133 16.44 -20.33 -4.41
N ASP A 134 15.30 -20.32 -5.11
CA ASP A 134 14.78 -21.47 -5.86
C ASP A 134 15.49 -21.71 -7.22
N GLY A 135 16.49 -20.89 -7.55
CA GLY A 135 17.25 -20.94 -8.80
C GLY A 135 16.49 -20.45 -10.03
N LYS A 136 15.23 -20.00 -9.89
CA LYS A 136 14.44 -19.46 -11.00
C LYS A 136 14.78 -17.99 -11.24
N THR A 137 14.62 -17.58 -12.48
CA THR A 137 14.88 -16.20 -12.94
C THR A 137 13.61 -15.45 -13.32
N ALA A 138 12.43 -16.09 -13.29
CA ALA A 138 11.18 -15.41 -13.60
C ALA A 138 10.93 -14.27 -12.60
N VAL A 139 10.68 -13.06 -13.10
CA VAL A 139 10.34 -11.91 -12.25
C VAL A 139 8.83 -11.78 -12.23
N LEU A 140 8.25 -12.29 -11.15
CA LEU A 140 6.83 -12.21 -10.89
C LEU A 140 6.64 -11.59 -9.50
N ILE A 141 5.53 -10.88 -9.35
CA ILE A 141 5.01 -10.40 -8.08
C ILE A 141 3.95 -11.41 -7.63
N PRO A 142 4.27 -12.37 -6.73
CA PRO A 142 3.27 -13.25 -6.13
C PRO A 142 2.57 -12.60 -4.94
N LEU A 143 1.49 -13.18 -4.45
CA LEU A 143 0.99 -12.96 -3.09
C LEU A 143 1.43 -14.14 -2.23
N GLY A 144 2.18 -13.88 -1.16
CA GLY A 144 2.68 -14.91 -0.26
C GLY A 144 2.79 -14.44 1.18
N LYS A 145 2.65 -15.38 2.11
CA LYS A 145 2.93 -15.14 3.55
C LYS A 145 4.40 -14.83 3.80
N LEU A 146 4.73 -14.20 4.93
CA LEU A 146 6.13 -13.89 5.26
C LEU A 146 6.98 -15.16 5.26
N GLY A 147 8.07 -15.12 4.51
CA GLY A 147 9.01 -16.21 4.35
C GLY A 147 10.24 -15.76 3.58
N PHE A 148 11.26 -16.61 3.56
CA PHE A 148 12.54 -16.32 2.90
C PHE A 148 12.39 -16.02 1.40
N GLU A 149 11.67 -16.89 0.69
CA GLU A 149 11.35 -16.72 -0.74
C GLU A 149 10.48 -15.50 -1.01
N GLN A 150 9.53 -15.21 -0.11
CA GLN A 150 8.66 -14.03 -0.26
C GLN A 150 9.46 -12.73 -0.16
N LEU A 151 10.44 -12.68 0.75
CA LEU A 151 11.36 -11.54 0.88
C LEU A 151 12.29 -11.42 -0.33
N TRP A 152 12.62 -12.53 -1.01
CA TRP A 152 13.35 -12.46 -2.28
C TRP A 152 12.54 -11.73 -3.36
N HIS A 153 11.23 -11.97 -3.44
CA HIS A 153 10.37 -11.24 -4.37
C HIS A 153 10.33 -9.74 -4.06
N PHE A 154 10.40 -9.34 -2.78
CA PHE A 154 10.58 -7.92 -2.43
C PHE A 154 11.92 -7.37 -2.91
N LEU A 155 13.01 -8.12 -2.70
CA LEU A 155 14.33 -7.72 -3.18
C LEU A 155 14.44 -7.65 -4.71
N GLN A 156 13.68 -8.47 -5.43
CA GLN A 156 13.62 -8.38 -6.89
C GLN A 156 12.91 -7.11 -7.37
N ILE A 157 11.88 -6.65 -6.64
CA ILE A 157 11.16 -5.41 -6.94
C ILE A 157 12.06 -4.21 -6.66
N GLU A 158 12.65 -4.16 -5.45
CA GLU A 158 13.49 -3.06 -4.98
C GLU A 158 14.96 -3.21 -5.40
N TYR A 159 15.24 -4.05 -6.40
CA TYR A 159 16.62 -4.32 -6.80
C TYR A 159 17.26 -3.02 -7.32
N PRO A 160 18.40 -2.57 -6.79
CA PRO A 160 18.82 -1.20 -7.00
C PRO A 160 19.54 -1.00 -8.33
N GLU A 161 19.25 0.13 -9.00
CA GLU A 161 19.97 0.57 -10.19
C GLU A 161 21.47 0.74 -9.90
N GLN A 162 22.31 0.29 -10.83
CA GLN A 162 23.76 0.42 -10.71
C GLN A 162 24.22 1.68 -11.45
N ALA A 163 25.27 2.37 -10.97
CA ALA A 163 25.68 3.70 -11.44
C ALA A 163 25.83 3.91 -12.97
N ASN A 164 26.05 2.85 -13.75
CA ASN A 164 26.24 2.91 -15.21
C ASN A 164 25.08 2.26 -16.00
N ALA A 165 23.97 1.93 -15.33
CA ALA A 165 22.81 1.37 -15.97
C ALA A 165 22.22 2.41 -16.96
N PRO A 166 21.83 1.99 -18.18
CA PRO A 166 21.17 2.90 -19.10
C PRO A 166 19.72 3.16 -18.65
N PRO A 167 19.20 4.39 -18.85
CA PRO A 167 17.78 4.67 -18.73
C PRO A 167 16.98 3.80 -19.71
N GLN A 168 15.91 3.15 -19.25
CA GLN A 168 15.10 2.24 -20.06
C GLN A 168 13.61 2.40 -19.77
N ASP A 169 12.81 2.55 -20.83
CA ASP A 169 11.34 2.64 -20.70
C ASP A 169 10.63 1.28 -20.78
N ARG A 170 11.34 0.25 -21.24
CA ARG A 170 10.85 -1.12 -21.38
C ARG A 170 12.00 -2.10 -21.26
N ASP A 171 11.65 -3.33 -20.91
CA ASP A 171 12.59 -4.44 -20.72
C ASP A 171 13.71 -4.06 -19.74
N TRP A 172 13.36 -3.19 -18.79
CA TRP A 172 14.23 -2.70 -17.72
C TRP A 172 14.48 -3.81 -16.68
N ASP A 173 15.65 -3.77 -16.06
CA ASP A 173 16.09 -4.73 -15.04
C ASP A 173 15.80 -4.23 -13.61
N THR A 174 15.67 -2.92 -13.39
CA THR A 174 15.33 -2.29 -12.10
C THR A 174 14.35 -1.13 -12.28
N ILE A 175 13.55 -0.83 -11.24
CA ILE A 175 12.63 0.32 -11.23
C ILE A 175 13.41 1.64 -11.40
N GLY A 176 14.61 1.76 -10.82
CA GLY A 176 15.48 2.92 -11.03
C GLY A 176 15.75 3.23 -12.50
N GLN A 177 15.99 2.23 -13.36
CA GLN A 177 16.19 2.48 -14.81
C GLN A 177 14.99 3.12 -15.50
N PHE A 178 13.78 2.76 -15.06
CA PHE A 178 12.53 3.33 -15.56
C PHE A 178 12.37 4.78 -15.10
N TYR A 179 12.67 5.09 -13.84
CA TYR A 179 12.65 6.47 -13.36
C TYR A 179 13.80 7.32 -13.91
N SER A 180 14.99 6.77 -14.11
CA SER A 180 16.09 7.38 -14.86
C SER A 180 15.66 7.78 -16.28
N TYR A 181 14.80 6.99 -16.92
CA TYR A 181 14.20 7.37 -18.20
C TYR A 181 13.27 8.58 -18.08
N ILE A 182 12.39 8.61 -17.07
CA ILE A 182 11.51 9.75 -16.79
C ILE A 182 12.33 11.01 -16.45
N ARG A 183 13.37 10.89 -15.62
CA ARG A 183 14.33 11.95 -15.28
C ARG A 183 14.97 12.53 -16.54
N CYS A 184 15.37 11.69 -17.50
CA CYS A 184 15.89 12.16 -18.78
C CYS A 184 14.87 12.98 -19.56
N LEU A 185 13.59 12.56 -19.61
CA LEU A 185 12.55 13.36 -20.29
C LEU A 185 12.35 14.72 -19.62
N LEU A 186 12.37 14.76 -18.27
CA LEU A 186 12.24 15.98 -17.47
C LEU A 186 13.38 16.97 -17.71
N ASN A 187 14.59 16.48 -18.03
CA ASN A 187 15.79 17.29 -18.21
C ASN A 187 16.07 17.69 -19.67
N THR A 188 15.15 17.44 -20.60
CA THR A 188 15.30 17.96 -21.97
C THR A 188 14.98 19.45 -22.05
N ASP A 189 15.61 20.15 -22.99
CA ASP A 189 15.29 21.54 -23.36
C ASP A 189 13.88 21.72 -23.97
N PHE A 190 13.12 20.63 -24.11
CA PHE A 190 11.77 20.64 -24.66
C PHE A 190 10.68 20.96 -23.67
N LEU A 191 10.92 20.99 -22.35
CA LEU A 191 9.90 21.25 -21.34
C LEU A 191 9.97 22.68 -20.81
N ALA A 192 8.86 23.17 -20.28
CA ALA A 192 8.79 24.42 -19.53
C ALA A 192 7.89 24.23 -18.30
N ASP A 193 8.05 25.06 -17.27
CA ASP A 193 7.19 25.00 -16.06
C ASP A 193 5.70 25.09 -16.39
N SER A 194 5.33 25.79 -17.47
CA SER A 194 3.94 25.90 -17.93
C SER A 194 3.33 24.55 -18.35
N ASP A 195 4.14 23.54 -18.68
CA ASP A 195 3.68 22.18 -18.93
C ASP A 195 3.20 21.49 -17.64
N PHE A 196 3.66 21.93 -16.47
CA PHE A 196 3.26 21.43 -15.13
C PHE A 196 2.27 22.36 -14.42
N GLN A 197 1.69 23.32 -15.15
CA GLN A 197 0.67 24.26 -14.65
C GLN A 197 -0.66 24.09 -15.38
N ARG A 198 -0.87 22.92 -15.98
CA ARG A 198 -2.06 22.57 -16.77
C ARG A 198 -3.16 21.99 -15.90
N GLY A 199 -2.79 21.29 -14.82
CA GLY A 199 -3.70 20.82 -13.78
C GLY A 199 -4.09 21.93 -12.81
N ALA A 200 -5.26 21.80 -12.19
CA ALA A 200 -5.68 22.72 -11.14
C ALA A 200 -4.92 22.42 -9.85
N SER A 201 -3.78 23.06 -9.61
CA SER A 201 -2.86 22.74 -8.51
C SER A 201 -3.51 22.69 -7.11
N ALA A 202 -4.58 23.46 -6.87
CA ALA A 202 -5.35 23.41 -5.63
C ALA A 202 -6.12 22.09 -5.41
N HIS A 203 -6.38 21.34 -6.49
CA HIS A 203 -7.01 20.03 -6.48
C HIS A 203 -6.01 18.86 -6.51
N ALA A 204 -4.70 19.12 -6.65
CA ALA A 204 -3.70 18.07 -6.49
C ALA A 204 -3.72 17.52 -5.05
N ILE A 205 -3.18 16.32 -4.81
CA ILE A 205 -3.07 15.78 -3.44
C ILE A 205 -2.06 16.65 -2.70
N GLN A 206 -2.48 17.33 -1.63
CA GLN A 206 -1.64 18.33 -0.98
C GLN A 206 -0.72 17.70 0.07
N PRO A 207 0.45 18.32 0.35
CA PRO A 207 1.41 17.80 1.32
C PRO A 207 0.81 17.54 2.72
N TYR A 208 -0.11 18.40 3.15
CA TYR A 208 -0.77 18.30 4.46
C TYR A 208 -1.78 17.14 4.58
N ASN A 209 -2.06 16.44 3.48
CA ASN A 209 -2.85 15.20 3.49
C ASN A 209 -1.99 14.01 3.91
N TYR A 210 -0.69 14.04 3.64
CA TYR A 210 0.22 12.96 4.00
C TYR A 210 0.82 13.20 5.39
N SER A 211 0.84 12.14 6.21
CA SER A 211 1.49 12.14 7.52
C SER A 211 2.31 10.85 7.62
N PRO A 212 3.65 10.93 7.44
CA PRO A 212 4.52 9.75 7.31
C PRO A 212 4.42 8.77 8.50
N ASN A 213 4.18 9.29 9.71
CA ASN A 213 4.30 8.52 10.96
C ASN A 213 2.95 8.09 11.54
N ASN A 214 1.93 7.99 10.69
CA ASN A 214 0.60 8.18 11.18
C ASN A 214 -0.44 7.33 10.47
N ILE A 215 -0.27 6.02 10.59
CA ILE A 215 -1.41 5.10 10.49
C ILE A 215 -2.43 5.30 11.64
N ASP A 216 -2.27 6.34 12.46
CA ASP A 216 -2.88 6.45 13.78
C ASP A 216 -3.17 7.90 14.19
N THR A 217 -4.11 8.59 13.53
CA THR A 217 -4.59 9.88 14.05
C THR A 217 -6.08 10.08 13.99
N VAL A 218 -6.54 10.46 15.19
CA VAL A 218 -7.68 11.33 15.52
C VAL A 218 -9.04 10.68 15.33
N TYR A 219 -9.48 10.05 16.42
CA TYR A 219 -10.90 9.87 16.71
C TYR A 219 -11.49 11.23 17.16
N PRO A 220 -12.54 11.75 16.52
CA PRO A 220 -13.33 12.81 17.12
C PRO A 220 -14.19 12.23 18.25
N ASN A 221 -14.03 12.75 19.47
CA ASN A 221 -14.77 12.31 20.67
C ASN A 221 -16.26 12.75 20.67
N ALA A 222 -16.73 13.42 19.62
CA ALA A 222 -18.12 13.89 19.48
C ALA A 222 -18.44 14.28 18.01
N GLY A 223 -19.72 14.43 17.69
CA GLY A 223 -20.20 15.01 16.43
C GLY A 223 -19.69 16.44 16.22
N PHE A 224 -19.35 16.76 14.97
CA PHE A 224 -18.70 18.00 14.53
C PHE A 224 -19.52 19.28 14.81
N ASP A 225 -18.87 20.27 15.43
CA ASP A 225 -19.34 21.66 15.55
C ASP A 225 -18.46 22.58 14.66
N PRO A 226 -19.00 23.12 13.54
CA PRO A 226 -18.25 23.90 12.55
C PRO A 226 -17.72 25.25 13.06
N TRP A 227 -18.02 25.66 14.29
CA TRP A 227 -17.67 26.98 14.82
C TRP A 227 -16.52 26.97 15.84
N LYS A 228 -15.87 25.82 16.07
CA LYS A 228 -14.71 25.74 16.98
C LYS A 228 -13.40 25.50 16.22
N PRO A 229 -12.31 26.21 16.55
CA PRO A 229 -10.98 25.87 16.05
C PRO A 229 -10.56 24.47 16.52
N ALA A 230 -9.69 23.81 15.74
CA ALA A 230 -9.19 22.48 16.04
C ALA A 230 -8.65 22.41 17.49
N PRO A 231 -9.07 21.44 18.31
CA PRO A 231 -8.61 21.36 19.69
C PRO A 231 -7.08 21.18 19.69
N PRO A 232 -6.32 21.92 20.53
CA PRO A 232 -4.95 21.55 20.84
C PRO A 232 -4.99 20.19 21.54
N VAL A 233 -4.19 19.24 21.05
CA VAL A 233 -4.16 17.83 21.46
C VAL A 233 -4.25 17.68 22.98
N PRO A 234 -5.38 17.20 23.52
CA PRO A 234 -5.46 16.75 24.90
C PRO A 234 -5.48 15.21 24.90
N THR A 235 -4.61 14.61 25.71
CA THR A 235 -4.64 13.18 26.01
C THR A 235 -6.01 12.80 26.61
N PRO A 236 -6.82 11.90 26.00
CA PRO A 236 -8.13 11.54 26.53
C PRO A 236 -8.03 10.66 27.79
N SER A 237 -8.95 10.83 28.74
CA SER A 237 -9.05 10.05 30.00
C SER A 237 -9.58 8.62 29.84
N TRP A 238 -9.61 8.11 28.61
CA TRP A 238 -9.97 6.74 28.26
C TRP A 238 -8.99 6.15 27.23
N ALA A 239 -7.79 6.73 27.12
CA ALA A 239 -6.71 6.21 26.31
C ALA A 239 -6.62 4.69 26.44
N ASP A 240 -6.73 4.00 25.30
CA ASP A 240 -6.48 2.58 25.15
C ASP A 240 -5.17 2.25 25.88
N SER A 241 -5.18 1.26 26.76
CA SER A 241 -3.94 0.79 27.39
C SER A 241 -3.06 0.00 26.40
N LYS A 242 -3.47 -0.08 25.12
CA LYS A 242 -2.78 -0.77 24.04
C LYS A 242 -2.44 0.22 22.92
N GLN A 243 -1.14 0.33 22.65
CA GLN A 243 -0.55 1.10 21.56
C GLN A 243 -0.97 0.54 20.19
N SER A 244 -1.20 1.41 19.21
CA SER A 244 -1.48 1.05 17.82
C SER A 244 -0.30 0.35 17.12
N ALA A 245 -0.51 -0.10 15.88
CA ALA A 245 0.55 -0.65 15.03
C ALA A 245 1.75 0.30 14.83
N ALA A 246 1.55 1.62 14.97
CA ALA A 246 2.59 2.64 15.01
C ALA A 246 3.14 2.83 16.43
N ALA A 247 2.29 2.88 17.46
CA ALA A 247 2.79 3.09 18.81
C ALA A 247 3.53 1.86 19.40
N ALA A 248 3.27 0.66 18.89
CA ALA A 248 4.04 -0.56 19.16
C ALA A 248 5.37 -0.62 18.38
N ALA A 249 5.52 0.23 17.36
CA ALA A 249 6.75 0.41 16.61
C ALA A 249 7.47 1.64 17.20
N VAL A 250 8.37 1.44 18.16
CA VAL A 250 9.31 2.50 18.57
C VAL A 250 10.32 2.67 17.43
N PHE A 251 9.91 3.33 16.35
CA PHE A 251 10.82 3.98 15.43
C PHE A 251 10.94 5.44 15.86
N PRO A 252 12.16 5.96 16.06
CA PRO A 252 12.35 7.33 16.49
C PRO A 252 11.75 8.28 15.45
N ASP A 253 10.69 8.96 15.89
CA ASP A 253 10.14 10.17 15.30
C ASP A 253 11.28 11.16 15.00
N TYR A 254 11.65 11.30 13.73
CA TYR A 254 12.30 12.51 13.25
C TYR A 254 11.31 13.26 12.37
N ALA A 255 10.83 14.38 12.91
CA ALA A 255 9.83 15.24 12.31
C ALA A 255 10.38 16.05 11.13
N ASP A 256 10.87 15.40 10.07
CA ASP A 256 11.42 16.08 8.86
C ASP A 256 11.97 15.12 7.78
N GLY A 257 11.34 13.99 7.46
CA GLY A 257 11.75 13.21 6.27
C GLY A 257 11.83 14.08 4.99
N HIS A 258 13.04 14.24 4.44
CA HIS A 258 13.45 14.68 3.10
C HIS A 258 12.89 15.90 2.35
N ALA A 259 11.84 16.58 2.77
CA ALA A 259 11.33 17.69 1.97
C ALA A 259 10.70 18.77 2.84
N GLY A 260 11.52 19.43 3.64
CA GLY A 260 11.00 20.29 4.70
C GLY A 260 9.90 19.55 5.47
N LYS A 261 8.76 20.20 5.72
CA LYS A 261 7.72 19.63 6.59
C LYS A 261 6.95 18.41 6.01
N THR A 262 7.15 17.97 4.75
CA THR A 262 6.33 16.91 4.10
C THR A 262 6.95 16.35 2.78
N GLN A 263 7.15 15.03 2.65
CA GLN A 263 7.65 14.33 1.43
C GLN A 263 6.69 14.39 0.22
N LEU A 264 5.38 14.45 0.44
CA LEU A 264 4.41 14.64 -0.64
C LEU A 264 4.45 16.08 -1.16
N VAL A 265 4.65 16.30 -2.46
CA VAL A 265 4.70 17.65 -3.06
C VAL A 265 3.56 17.91 -4.04
N ALA A 266 3.04 19.15 -4.00
CA ALA A 266 2.14 19.64 -5.04
C ALA A 266 2.97 20.22 -6.19
N VAL A 267 2.90 19.60 -7.37
CA VAL A 267 3.76 19.91 -8.52
C VAL A 267 3.28 21.17 -9.25
N ARG A 268 4.17 22.14 -9.46
CA ARG A 268 3.90 23.41 -10.17
C ARG A 268 4.99 23.82 -11.17
N SER A 269 6.08 23.05 -11.23
CA SER A 269 7.28 23.33 -12.01
C SER A 269 7.99 22.04 -12.40
N ILE A 270 8.97 22.15 -13.30
CA ILE A 270 9.88 21.02 -13.62
C ILE A 270 10.66 20.61 -12.37
N LEU A 271 11.08 21.58 -11.55
CA LEU A 271 11.80 21.32 -10.31
C LEU A 271 10.97 20.47 -9.33
N ASP A 272 9.69 20.83 -9.10
CA ASP A 272 8.82 20.04 -8.22
C ASP A 272 8.60 18.62 -8.77
N ALA A 273 8.49 18.48 -10.10
CA ALA A 273 8.36 17.17 -10.74
C ALA A 273 9.62 16.33 -10.57
N ALA A 274 10.81 16.93 -10.78
CA ALA A 274 12.08 16.27 -10.55
C ALA A 274 12.24 15.86 -9.07
N THR A 275 11.91 16.74 -8.12
CA THR A 275 11.94 16.39 -6.68
C THR A 275 11.02 15.22 -6.35
N ALA A 276 9.83 15.17 -6.95
CA ALA A 276 8.92 14.04 -6.77
C ALA A 276 9.51 12.72 -7.28
N ILE A 277 10.15 12.73 -8.46
CA ILE A 277 10.79 11.53 -9.02
C ILE A 277 12.03 11.12 -8.20
N ASP A 278 12.85 12.07 -7.77
CA ASP A 278 14.04 11.78 -6.95
C ASP A 278 13.63 11.15 -5.61
N THR A 279 12.58 11.68 -4.97
CA THR A 279 12.05 11.10 -3.72
C THR A 279 11.66 9.64 -3.88
N ILE A 280 11.07 9.26 -5.02
CA ILE A 280 10.67 7.88 -5.31
C ILE A 280 11.91 6.98 -5.42
N CYS A 281 12.89 7.40 -6.23
CA CYS A 281 14.13 6.65 -6.43
C CYS A 281 14.90 6.47 -5.11
N ASP A 282 15.09 7.55 -4.37
CA ASP A 282 15.91 7.54 -3.16
C ASP A 282 15.32 6.60 -2.10
N GLN A 283 13.99 6.59 -1.91
CA GLN A 283 13.32 5.71 -0.95
C GLN A 283 13.38 4.23 -1.32
N GLY A 284 13.13 3.89 -2.60
CA GLY A 284 13.14 2.49 -3.05
C GLY A 284 14.53 1.85 -2.98
N GLU A 285 15.49 2.42 -3.72
CA GLU A 285 16.80 1.79 -3.93
C GLU A 285 17.96 2.44 -3.16
N GLY A 286 17.76 3.64 -2.61
CA GLY A 286 18.77 4.42 -1.88
C GLY A 286 19.44 5.49 -2.74
N VAL A 287 19.96 6.54 -2.10
CA VAL A 287 20.55 7.70 -2.80
C VAL A 287 21.74 7.26 -3.67
N PRO A 288 21.79 7.61 -4.96
CA PRO A 288 22.92 7.27 -5.81
C PRO A 288 24.23 7.92 -5.33
N ILE A 289 25.26 7.11 -5.10
CA ILE A 289 26.62 7.57 -4.82
C ILE A 289 27.40 7.58 -6.14
N PRO A 290 27.90 8.74 -6.59
CA PRO A 290 28.66 8.85 -7.85
C PRO A 290 29.81 7.84 -7.91
N ASP A 291 29.92 7.15 -9.05
CA ASP A 291 30.93 6.13 -9.35
C ASP A 291 30.94 4.88 -8.45
N ILE A 292 30.06 4.80 -7.44
CA ILE A 292 29.96 3.67 -6.50
C ILE A 292 28.69 2.87 -6.73
N GLY A 293 27.53 3.53 -6.86
CA GLY A 293 26.22 2.88 -6.95
C GLY A 293 25.29 3.31 -5.80
N PRO A 294 24.21 2.56 -5.55
CA PRO A 294 23.19 2.93 -4.56
C PRO A 294 23.76 2.96 -3.14
N SER A 295 23.47 4.03 -2.40
CA SER A 295 23.68 4.10 -0.95
C SER A 295 22.78 3.09 -0.24
N PRO A 296 23.19 2.52 0.91
CA PRO A 296 22.27 1.76 1.75
C PRO A 296 21.17 2.64 2.36
N PHE A 297 21.37 3.97 2.37
CA PHE A 297 20.46 4.93 2.96
C PHE A 297 19.70 5.71 1.90
N ASP A 298 18.39 5.85 2.11
CA ASP A 298 17.54 6.83 1.42
C ASP A 298 17.72 8.24 2.04
N ASP A 299 18.03 8.30 3.35
CA ASP A 299 18.51 9.50 4.05
C ASP A 299 19.94 9.34 4.54
N PRO A 300 20.98 9.79 3.80
CA PRO A 300 22.35 9.76 4.31
C PRO A 300 22.55 10.59 5.58
N SER A 301 21.73 11.62 5.81
CA SER A 301 21.84 12.50 6.98
C SER A 301 21.23 11.87 8.23
N LYS A 302 20.17 11.06 8.07
CA LYS A 302 19.47 10.38 9.17
C LYS A 302 19.75 8.89 9.28
N LYS A 303 20.45 8.33 8.30
CA LYS A 303 20.73 6.90 8.17
C LYS A 303 19.43 6.07 8.15
N GLU A 304 18.42 6.58 7.45
CA GLU A 304 17.23 5.79 7.15
C GLU A 304 17.59 4.80 6.02
N ASP A 305 17.21 3.53 6.19
CA ASP A 305 17.53 2.46 5.24
C ASP A 305 16.57 2.52 4.04
N SER A 306 17.08 2.31 2.82
CA SER A 306 16.23 2.13 1.63
C SER A 306 15.38 0.87 1.71
N HIS A 307 14.35 0.74 0.87
CA HIS A 307 13.47 -0.44 0.87
C HIS A 307 14.26 -1.73 0.64
N TYR A 308 15.19 -1.70 -0.32
CA TYR A 308 16.08 -2.84 -0.58
C TYR A 308 16.84 -3.29 0.68
N VAL A 309 17.42 -2.35 1.43
CA VAL A 309 18.18 -2.66 2.65
C VAL A 309 17.27 -3.14 3.78
N LYS A 310 16.10 -2.49 3.96
CA LYS A 310 15.04 -2.91 4.87
C LYS A 310 14.72 -4.41 4.64
N PHE A 311 14.41 -4.80 3.40
CA PHE A 311 14.07 -6.19 3.08
C PHE A 311 15.25 -7.16 3.17
N LEU A 312 16.45 -6.73 2.77
CA LEU A 312 17.66 -7.56 2.85
C LEU A 312 17.99 -7.90 4.31
N ASN A 313 17.82 -6.95 5.21
CA ASN A 313 18.03 -7.15 6.65
C ASN A 313 16.99 -8.10 7.26
N LEU A 314 15.73 -8.08 6.80
CA LEU A 314 14.74 -9.07 7.22
C LEU A 314 15.07 -10.45 6.66
N GLN A 315 15.45 -10.52 5.39
CA GLN A 315 15.74 -11.78 4.72
C GLN A 315 16.98 -12.45 5.33
N ALA A 316 18.02 -11.68 5.63
CA ALA A 316 19.26 -12.16 6.23
C ALA A 316 19.09 -12.71 7.66
N GLN A 317 17.95 -12.46 8.31
CA GLN A 317 17.63 -13.03 9.62
C GLN A 317 16.99 -14.42 9.52
N PHE A 318 16.53 -14.86 8.34
CA PHE A 318 16.06 -16.23 8.14
C PHE A 318 17.22 -17.21 8.12
N ALA A 319 17.05 -18.37 8.74
CA ALA A 319 18.05 -19.44 8.75
C ALA A 319 18.41 -19.92 7.33
N ASP A 320 17.45 -19.88 6.40
CA ASP A 320 17.61 -20.21 4.99
C ASP A 320 18.62 -19.32 4.25
N TYR A 321 18.94 -18.15 4.82
CA TYR A 321 20.00 -17.29 4.30
C TYR A 321 21.38 -17.97 4.34
N ALA A 322 21.59 -18.91 5.28
CA ALA A 322 22.78 -19.73 5.30
C ALA A 322 22.83 -20.64 4.07
N GLY A 323 23.75 -20.36 3.15
CA GLY A 323 23.94 -21.16 1.95
C GLY A 323 23.00 -20.82 0.80
N THR A 324 22.31 -19.67 0.87
CA THR A 324 21.57 -19.14 -0.28
C THR A 324 22.48 -18.97 -1.50
N THR A 325 21.93 -19.20 -2.69
CA THR A 325 22.62 -19.05 -3.98
C THR A 325 22.14 -17.84 -4.78
N GLU A 326 21.34 -16.98 -4.15
CA GLU A 326 20.81 -15.74 -4.74
C GLU A 326 21.91 -14.86 -5.32
N VAL A 327 21.67 -14.33 -6.52
CA VAL A 327 22.57 -13.35 -7.13
C VAL A 327 22.19 -11.96 -6.65
N ARG A 328 23.02 -11.40 -5.77
CA ARG A 328 22.84 -10.08 -5.15
C ARG A 328 23.68 -8.99 -5.85
N PRO A 329 23.26 -7.71 -5.79
CA PRO A 329 24.03 -6.60 -6.32
C PRO A 329 25.30 -6.39 -5.47
N PRO A 330 26.35 -5.78 -6.04
CA PRO A 330 27.57 -5.47 -5.30
C PRO A 330 27.37 -4.35 -4.27
N GLN A 331 26.39 -3.47 -4.48
CA GLN A 331 26.02 -2.36 -3.60
C GLN A 331 24.50 -2.29 -3.44
N PRO A 332 23.98 -2.03 -2.23
CA PRO A 332 24.73 -2.03 -0.96
C PRO A 332 25.21 -3.46 -0.59
N PRO A 333 26.31 -3.61 0.17
CA PRO A 333 26.89 -4.92 0.44
C PRO A 333 25.96 -5.75 1.33
N ALA A 334 25.72 -7.00 0.93
CA ALA A 334 24.86 -7.89 1.69
C ALA A 334 25.54 -8.45 2.95
N PRO A 335 24.77 -8.76 4.02
CA PRO A 335 25.27 -9.52 5.16
C PRO A 335 25.97 -10.81 4.70
N VAL A 336 27.11 -11.13 5.31
CA VAL A 336 27.85 -12.36 4.97
C VAL A 336 27.25 -13.56 5.67
N ASP A 337 26.84 -13.37 6.92
CA ASP A 337 26.29 -14.40 7.80
C ASP A 337 24.82 -14.15 8.11
N VAL A 338 24.14 -15.19 8.59
CA VAL A 338 22.76 -15.08 9.10
C VAL A 338 22.73 -14.13 10.31
N ILE A 339 21.89 -13.10 10.23
CA ILE A 339 21.66 -12.15 11.32
C ILE A 339 20.96 -12.88 12.47
N GLN A 340 21.49 -12.73 13.69
CA GLN A 340 20.94 -13.37 14.88
C GLN A 340 19.97 -12.43 15.65
N PRO A 341 18.94 -12.97 16.31
CA PRO A 341 18.57 -14.39 16.36
C PRO A 341 17.97 -14.87 15.02
N ALA A 342 18.44 -16.03 14.55
CA ALA A 342 17.94 -16.62 13.31
C ALA A 342 16.49 -17.10 13.48
N ILE A 343 15.68 -16.94 12.44
CA ILE A 343 14.27 -17.34 12.42
C ILE A 343 14.00 -18.34 11.29
N THR A 344 12.98 -19.19 11.46
CA THR A 344 12.43 -20.02 10.38
C THR A 344 10.96 -19.71 10.21
N GLN A 345 10.42 -19.94 9.00
CA GLN A 345 8.98 -19.78 8.77
C GLN A 345 8.17 -20.71 9.69
N GLN A 346 8.67 -21.93 9.96
CA GLN A 346 8.03 -22.86 10.89
C GLN A 346 7.99 -22.31 12.32
N ALA A 347 9.06 -21.67 12.80
CA ALA A 347 9.07 -21.04 14.13
C ALA A 347 8.03 -19.91 14.24
N LEU A 348 7.77 -19.18 13.16
CA LEU A 348 6.71 -18.16 13.12
C LEU A 348 5.30 -18.78 13.16
N LEU A 349 5.10 -19.91 12.48
CA LEU A 349 3.85 -20.69 12.54
C LEU A 349 3.63 -21.27 13.94
N ASP A 350 4.63 -21.95 14.50
CA ASP A 350 4.58 -22.58 15.82
C ASP A 350 4.41 -21.54 16.94
N GLY A 351 5.00 -20.35 16.76
CA GLY A 351 4.81 -19.19 17.65
C GLY A 351 3.43 -18.53 17.52
N GLY A 352 2.59 -18.95 16.57
CA GLY A 352 1.28 -18.37 16.33
C GLY A 352 1.33 -16.88 15.94
N VAL A 353 2.41 -16.48 15.27
CA VAL A 353 2.67 -15.11 14.77
C VAL A 353 2.64 -15.01 13.25
N LEU A 354 2.49 -16.14 12.55
CA LEU A 354 2.25 -16.22 11.11
C LEU A 354 0.97 -17.00 10.83
N VAL A 355 0.10 -16.44 9.99
CA VAL A 355 -1.14 -17.06 9.53
C VAL A 355 -0.83 -17.88 8.28
N ASN A 356 -1.17 -19.17 8.30
CA ASN A 356 -1.00 -20.07 7.15
C ASN A 356 -2.06 -19.82 6.08
N MET A 357 -1.90 -18.75 5.31
CA MET A 357 -2.75 -18.41 4.17
C MET A 357 -2.21 -19.05 2.87
N PRO A 358 -3.07 -19.31 1.87
CA PRO A 358 -2.66 -19.80 0.55
C PRO A 358 -1.74 -18.79 -0.16
N ASP A 359 -0.84 -19.27 -1.02
CA ASP A 359 -0.08 -18.37 -1.89
C ASP A 359 -0.87 -18.15 -3.20
N ASN A 360 -0.91 -16.91 -3.69
CA ASN A 360 -1.66 -16.49 -4.87
C ASN A 360 -3.14 -16.96 -4.88
N PRO A 361 -3.93 -16.66 -3.84
CA PRO A 361 -5.32 -17.10 -3.81
C PRO A 361 -6.15 -16.42 -4.91
N ILE A 362 -7.09 -17.17 -5.49
CA ILE A 362 -8.08 -16.67 -6.46
C ILE A 362 -9.47 -16.90 -5.87
N ALA A 363 -10.33 -15.90 -5.90
CA ALA A 363 -11.64 -15.94 -5.22
C ALA A 363 -12.49 -17.12 -5.71
N ALA A 364 -12.45 -17.41 -7.01
CA ALA A 364 -13.18 -18.52 -7.63
C ALA A 364 -12.72 -19.91 -7.18
N ARG A 365 -11.55 -20.05 -6.55
CA ARG A 365 -11.02 -21.31 -6.02
C ARG A 365 -11.28 -21.52 -4.52
N TYR A 366 -11.77 -20.50 -3.83
CA TYR A 366 -12.28 -20.70 -2.48
C TYR A 366 -13.55 -21.57 -2.49
N PRO A 367 -13.83 -22.31 -1.39
CA PRO A 367 -15.07 -23.06 -1.24
C PRO A 367 -16.32 -22.18 -1.42
N GLU A 368 -17.46 -22.85 -1.59
CA GLU A 368 -18.78 -22.20 -1.63
C GLU A 368 -18.93 -21.17 -0.48
N TYR A 369 -19.44 -19.98 -0.81
CA TYR A 369 -19.63 -18.81 0.06
C TYR A 369 -18.36 -18.03 0.44
N TYR A 370 -17.19 -18.66 0.51
CA TYR A 370 -15.93 -17.95 0.80
C TYR A 370 -15.51 -17.04 -0.36
N SER A 371 -15.86 -17.40 -1.60
CA SER A 371 -15.57 -16.60 -2.78
C SER A 371 -16.20 -15.20 -2.74
N ASP A 372 -17.42 -15.05 -2.22
CA ASP A 372 -18.07 -13.73 -2.10
C ASP A 372 -17.41 -12.87 -1.02
N ILE A 373 -16.99 -13.48 0.10
CA ILE A 373 -16.23 -12.81 1.17
C ILE A 373 -14.88 -12.30 0.61
N ALA A 374 -14.17 -13.12 -0.18
CA ALA A 374 -12.92 -12.71 -0.85
C ALA A 374 -13.16 -11.57 -1.85
N ASN A 375 -14.21 -11.71 -2.68
CA ASN A 375 -14.58 -10.70 -3.67
C ASN A 375 -14.96 -9.35 -3.05
N PHE A 376 -15.54 -9.33 -1.85
CA PHE A 376 -15.79 -8.07 -1.16
C PHE A 376 -14.48 -7.37 -0.76
N CYS A 377 -13.46 -8.10 -0.31
CA CYS A 377 -12.13 -7.52 -0.06
C CYS A 377 -11.56 -6.87 -1.33
N SER A 378 -11.65 -7.56 -2.46
CA SER A 378 -11.24 -7.05 -3.77
C SER A 378 -12.06 -5.82 -4.20
N ALA A 379 -13.37 -5.82 -3.94
CA ALA A 379 -14.25 -4.67 -4.19
C ALA A 379 -13.87 -3.45 -3.37
N CYS A 380 -13.53 -3.64 -2.09
CA CYS A 380 -13.02 -2.59 -1.23
C CYS A 380 -11.71 -2.00 -1.75
N PHE A 381 -10.75 -2.86 -2.16
CA PHE A 381 -9.50 -2.44 -2.78
C PHE A 381 -9.75 -1.56 -4.01
N GLN A 382 -10.59 -2.02 -4.94
CA GLN A 382 -10.96 -1.25 -6.13
C GLN A 382 -11.68 0.07 -5.79
N TYR A 383 -12.52 0.08 -4.75
CA TYR A 383 -13.21 1.30 -4.32
C TYR A 383 -12.23 2.34 -3.76
N MET A 384 -11.21 1.92 -3.01
CA MET A 384 -10.16 2.83 -2.54
C MET A 384 -9.37 3.45 -3.70
N LEU A 385 -9.11 2.70 -4.79
CA LEU A 385 -8.51 3.28 -6.00
C LEU A 385 -9.39 4.37 -6.63
N ILE A 386 -10.71 4.15 -6.67
CA ILE A 386 -11.66 5.19 -7.11
C ILE A 386 -11.63 6.38 -6.16
N MET A 387 -11.54 6.16 -4.85
CA MET A 387 -11.44 7.26 -3.88
C MET A 387 -10.16 8.07 -4.09
N THR A 388 -9.01 7.43 -4.34
CA THR A 388 -7.74 8.11 -4.64
C THR A 388 -7.86 8.98 -5.88
N GLU A 389 -8.45 8.48 -6.97
CA GLU A 389 -8.77 9.29 -8.14
C GLU A 389 -9.73 10.45 -7.84
N THR A 390 -10.72 10.21 -6.97
CA THR A 390 -11.74 11.19 -6.61
C THR A 390 -11.13 12.39 -5.89
N VAL A 391 -10.01 12.23 -5.18
CA VAL A 391 -9.31 13.33 -4.46
C VAL A 391 -9.08 14.53 -5.38
N TYR A 392 -8.77 14.31 -6.66
CA TYR A 392 -8.54 15.36 -7.66
C TYR A 392 -9.81 16.10 -8.10
N LEU A 393 -10.99 15.58 -7.75
CA LEU A 393 -12.30 16.18 -8.04
C LEU A 393 -12.91 16.85 -6.79
N VAL A 394 -12.43 16.51 -5.60
CA VAL A 394 -12.91 17.09 -4.34
C VAL A 394 -12.52 18.58 -4.28
N PRO A 395 -13.45 19.48 -3.91
CA PRO A 395 -13.12 20.88 -3.67
C PRO A 395 -11.97 21.03 -2.66
N PRO A 396 -10.99 21.93 -2.88
CA PRO A 396 -9.79 22.01 -2.05
C PRO A 396 -10.08 22.16 -0.55
N GLU A 397 -11.12 22.92 -0.19
CA GLU A 397 -11.54 23.14 1.18
C GLU A 397 -12.10 21.87 1.88
N LYS A 398 -12.48 20.85 1.11
CA LYS A 398 -12.97 19.55 1.61
C LYS A 398 -11.97 18.42 1.44
N GLN A 399 -10.87 18.64 0.73
CA GLN A 399 -9.93 17.58 0.36
C GLN A 399 -9.28 16.93 1.59
N LYS A 400 -8.88 17.73 2.60
CA LYS A 400 -8.32 17.21 3.86
C LYS A 400 -9.30 16.28 4.60
N VAL A 401 -10.58 16.68 4.67
CA VAL A 401 -11.62 15.86 5.31
C VAL A 401 -11.86 14.58 4.52
N PHE A 402 -11.95 14.66 3.20
CA PHE A 402 -12.09 13.47 2.35
C PHE A 402 -10.91 12.50 2.51
N PHE A 403 -9.69 13.01 2.66
CA PHE A 403 -8.51 12.19 2.86
C PHE A 403 -8.51 11.52 4.24
N ASN A 404 -8.73 12.28 5.32
CA ASN A 404 -8.66 11.74 6.68
C ASN A 404 -9.88 10.86 7.04
N GLU A 405 -11.10 11.30 6.71
CA GLU A 405 -12.33 10.58 7.09
C GLU A 405 -12.76 9.56 6.04
N GLY A 406 -12.36 9.78 4.78
CA GLY A 406 -12.55 8.84 3.68
C GLY A 406 -11.37 7.88 3.62
N LEU A 407 -10.31 8.24 2.91
CA LEU A 407 -9.22 7.33 2.55
C LEU A 407 -8.53 6.67 3.75
N HIS A 408 -8.11 7.46 4.74
CA HIS A 408 -7.37 6.95 5.91
C HIS A 408 -8.23 6.00 6.74
N ARG A 409 -9.46 6.42 7.06
CA ARG A 409 -10.41 5.58 7.79
C ARG A 409 -10.77 4.32 7.02
N SER A 410 -10.87 4.40 5.69
CA SER A 410 -11.10 3.25 4.81
C SER A 410 -9.97 2.23 4.91
N MET A 411 -8.72 2.68 4.86
CA MET A 411 -7.56 1.79 4.99
C MET A 411 -7.55 1.06 6.34
N ILE A 412 -7.81 1.77 7.45
CA ILE A 412 -7.85 1.17 8.79
C ILE A 412 -9.05 0.22 8.96
N TRP A 413 -10.26 0.64 8.60
CA TRP A 413 -11.44 -0.17 8.88
C TRP A 413 -11.62 -1.30 7.88
N VAL A 414 -11.29 -1.06 6.61
CA VAL A 414 -11.63 -1.98 5.52
C VAL A 414 -10.46 -2.88 5.15
N LEU A 415 -9.22 -2.39 5.13
CA LEU A 415 -8.09 -3.31 4.92
C LEU A 415 -7.66 -3.93 6.24
N ASP A 416 -7.42 -3.14 7.30
CA ASP A 416 -6.88 -3.73 8.53
C ASP A 416 -7.89 -4.62 9.25
N LYS A 417 -9.10 -4.12 9.58
CA LYS A 417 -10.05 -4.93 10.36
C LYS A 417 -10.69 -6.06 9.58
N TYR A 418 -11.11 -5.82 8.34
CA TYR A 418 -11.74 -6.87 7.54
C TYR A 418 -10.77 -8.01 7.23
N ILE A 419 -9.56 -7.70 6.75
CA ILE A 419 -8.57 -8.73 6.41
C ILE A 419 -8.16 -9.51 7.66
N LYS A 420 -7.97 -8.82 8.80
CA LYS A 420 -7.72 -9.48 10.10
C LYS A 420 -8.86 -10.39 10.55
N THR A 421 -10.09 -10.10 10.13
CA THR A 421 -11.27 -10.93 10.44
C THR A 421 -11.31 -12.15 9.53
N ILE A 422 -11.26 -11.98 8.21
CA ILE A 422 -11.38 -13.11 7.28
C ILE A 422 -10.23 -14.11 7.44
N ARG A 423 -9.01 -13.65 7.81
CA ARG A 423 -7.86 -14.55 8.06
C ARG A 423 -7.99 -15.46 9.28
N GLN A 424 -9.11 -15.38 10.00
CA GLN A 424 -9.49 -16.31 11.06
C GLN A 424 -10.48 -17.38 10.59
N LEU A 425 -10.98 -17.30 9.35
CA LEU A 425 -11.85 -18.32 8.77
C LEU A 425 -11.01 -19.50 8.28
N PRO A 426 -11.14 -20.70 8.88
CA PRO A 426 -10.45 -21.88 8.41
C PRO A 426 -11.09 -22.37 7.10
N ILE A 427 -10.27 -22.94 6.22
CA ILE A 427 -10.70 -23.52 4.95
C ILE A 427 -10.71 -25.04 5.11
N SER A 428 -11.89 -25.64 5.09
CA SER A 428 -12.07 -27.07 5.38
C SER A 428 -12.00 -27.98 4.15
N SER A 429 -12.07 -27.43 2.94
CA SER A 429 -12.16 -28.20 1.69
C SER A 429 -11.62 -27.42 0.49
N GLY A 430 -11.50 -28.08 -0.67
CA GLY A 430 -11.04 -27.46 -1.92
C GLY A 430 -9.53 -27.26 -2.00
N ASP A 431 -9.10 -26.40 -2.93
CA ASP A 431 -7.69 -26.17 -3.29
C ASP A 431 -6.83 -25.64 -2.13
N TYR A 432 -7.47 -24.99 -1.15
CA TYR A 432 -6.82 -24.33 -0.01
C TYR A 432 -7.15 -25.01 1.33
N ALA A 433 -7.58 -26.28 1.32
CA ALA A 433 -7.94 -27.01 2.53
C ALA A 433 -6.78 -27.07 3.55
N GLY A 434 -7.08 -26.83 4.82
CA GLY A 434 -6.10 -26.81 5.92
C GLY A 434 -5.38 -25.47 6.10
N MET A 435 -5.74 -24.45 5.32
CA MET A 435 -5.23 -23.09 5.43
C MET A 435 -6.29 -22.15 6.00
N MET A 436 -5.88 -20.91 6.29
CA MET A 436 -6.78 -19.81 6.63
C MET A 436 -7.07 -18.97 5.40
N MET A 437 -8.24 -18.32 5.37
CA MET A 437 -8.60 -17.42 4.27
C MET A 437 -7.63 -16.24 4.15
N GLY A 438 -7.42 -15.74 2.94
CA GLY A 438 -6.60 -14.56 2.66
C GLY A 438 -7.29 -13.65 1.64
N PRO A 439 -6.86 -12.38 1.52
CA PRO A 439 -7.38 -11.47 0.50
C PRO A 439 -6.83 -11.81 -0.89
N THR A 440 -7.59 -11.59 -1.97
CA THR A 440 -7.12 -11.91 -3.33
C THR A 440 -6.67 -10.71 -4.15
N PHE A 441 -7.07 -9.50 -3.75
CA PHE A 441 -6.74 -8.22 -4.42
C PHE A 441 -7.07 -8.20 -5.93
N GLU A 442 -8.09 -8.97 -6.34
CA GLU A 442 -8.47 -9.09 -7.75
C GLU A 442 -9.07 -7.79 -8.31
N ASN A 443 -8.93 -7.60 -9.62
CA ASN A 443 -9.48 -6.45 -10.33
C ASN A 443 -10.97 -6.66 -10.66
N VAL A 444 -11.82 -6.57 -9.63
CA VAL A 444 -13.27 -6.68 -9.76
C VAL A 444 -13.90 -5.37 -10.24
N SER A 445 -14.93 -5.45 -11.09
CA SER A 445 -15.62 -4.25 -11.57
C SER A 445 -16.74 -3.82 -10.62
N LEU A 446 -16.64 -2.59 -10.12
CA LEU A 446 -17.70 -1.85 -9.44
C LEU A 446 -18.58 -1.04 -10.40
N GLY A 447 -18.42 -1.22 -11.72
CA GLY A 447 -19.05 -0.39 -12.74
C GLY A 447 -18.37 0.97 -12.93
N LYS A 448 -19.12 1.98 -13.38
CA LYS A 448 -18.58 3.32 -13.62
C LYS A 448 -18.37 4.03 -12.28
N ARG A 449 -17.33 4.86 -12.16
CA ARG A 449 -17.01 5.68 -10.96
C ARG A 449 -18.19 6.47 -10.38
N ALA A 450 -19.11 6.93 -11.23
CA ALA A 450 -20.31 7.66 -10.81
C ALA A 450 -21.34 6.80 -10.04
N VAL A 451 -21.27 5.47 -10.16
CA VAL A 451 -22.18 4.51 -9.51
C VAL A 451 -21.42 3.41 -8.77
N SER A 452 -20.11 3.58 -8.54
CA SER A 452 -19.25 2.54 -7.98
C SER A 452 -19.60 2.17 -6.55
N PHE A 453 -20.20 3.08 -5.79
CA PHE A 453 -20.69 2.77 -4.45
C PHE A 453 -21.81 1.72 -4.49
N GLN A 454 -22.71 1.76 -5.50
CA GLN A 454 -23.70 0.72 -5.70
C GLN A 454 -23.04 -0.63 -6.01
N GLY A 455 -22.03 -0.64 -6.88
CA GLY A 455 -21.26 -1.85 -7.17
C GLY A 455 -20.62 -2.44 -5.91
N LEU A 456 -20.03 -1.60 -5.05
CA LEU A 456 -19.48 -2.01 -3.76
C LEU A 456 -20.59 -2.59 -2.84
N THR A 457 -21.74 -1.93 -2.76
CA THR A 457 -22.92 -2.42 -2.01
C THR A 457 -23.38 -3.79 -2.51
N ASP A 458 -23.37 -4.02 -3.83
CA ASP A 458 -23.78 -5.30 -4.41
C ASP A 458 -22.83 -6.45 -4.02
N PHE A 459 -21.50 -6.20 -3.98
CA PHE A 459 -20.53 -7.15 -3.44
C PHE A 459 -20.74 -7.40 -1.95
N GLY A 460 -20.99 -6.35 -1.17
CA GLY A 460 -21.22 -6.48 0.27
C GLY A 460 -22.46 -7.31 0.59
N ASN A 461 -23.58 -7.06 -0.10
CA ASN A 461 -24.80 -7.84 0.09
C ASN A 461 -24.62 -9.33 -0.23
N LYS A 462 -23.84 -9.66 -1.27
CA LYS A 462 -23.51 -11.05 -1.58
C LYS A 462 -22.64 -11.69 -0.49
N ALA A 463 -21.61 -10.98 -0.03
CA ALA A 463 -20.73 -11.47 1.03
C ALA A 463 -21.48 -11.67 2.36
N ILE A 464 -22.44 -10.80 2.70
CA ILE A 464 -23.31 -10.96 3.88
C ILE A 464 -24.20 -12.20 3.72
N ALA A 465 -24.85 -12.37 2.57
CA ALA A 465 -25.68 -13.56 2.32
C ALA A 465 -24.86 -14.86 2.43
N SER A 466 -23.63 -14.84 1.91
CA SER A 466 -22.70 -15.96 1.98
C SER A 466 -22.20 -16.24 3.41
N ALA A 467 -21.88 -15.19 4.19
CA ALA A 467 -21.54 -15.34 5.60
C ALA A 467 -22.72 -15.91 6.42
N ASN A 468 -23.94 -15.42 6.19
CA ASN A 468 -25.15 -15.96 6.82
C ASN A 468 -25.43 -17.41 6.41
N ALA A 469 -25.14 -17.80 5.16
CA ALA A 469 -25.28 -19.19 4.73
C ALA A 469 -24.26 -20.11 5.43
N LEU A 470 -23.05 -19.61 5.71
CA LEU A 470 -22.06 -20.32 6.53
C LEU A 470 -22.50 -20.41 8.00
N ILE A 471 -23.00 -19.33 8.59
CA ILE A 471 -23.57 -19.34 9.94
C ILE A 471 -24.71 -20.35 10.01
N ALA A 472 -25.66 -20.34 9.07
CA ALA A 472 -26.78 -21.28 9.07
C ALA A 472 -26.38 -22.75 8.98
N LYS A 473 -25.23 -23.05 8.34
CA LYS A 473 -24.65 -24.41 8.31
C LYS A 473 -24.05 -24.83 9.66
N LEU A 474 -23.66 -23.88 10.51
CA LEU A 474 -23.06 -24.10 11.83
C LEU A 474 -24.11 -24.02 12.96
N ASP A 475 -24.84 -22.91 13.02
CA ASP A 475 -25.96 -22.65 13.92
C ASP A 475 -26.98 -21.71 13.24
N ALA A 476 -28.14 -22.25 12.89
CA ALA A 476 -29.21 -21.49 12.22
C ALA A 476 -29.87 -20.43 13.12
N SER A 477 -29.72 -20.52 14.45
CA SER A 477 -30.29 -19.54 15.38
C SER A 477 -29.47 -18.25 15.50
N GLU A 478 -28.23 -18.27 15.03
CA GLU A 478 -27.27 -17.16 15.09
C GLU A 478 -27.18 -16.36 13.78
N VAL A 479 -28.06 -16.66 12.81
CA VAL A 479 -28.15 -15.95 11.52
C VAL A 479 -28.55 -14.49 11.76
N VAL A 480 -27.83 -13.58 11.09
CA VAL A 480 -28.06 -12.14 11.22
C VAL A 480 -29.15 -11.71 10.23
N GLU A 481 -30.39 -11.55 10.71
CA GLU A 481 -31.53 -11.10 9.90
C GLU A 481 -31.53 -9.57 9.67
N HIS A 482 -31.06 -8.80 10.66
CA HIS A 482 -31.04 -7.34 10.65
C HIS A 482 -29.64 -6.83 11.00
N ILE A 483 -28.91 -6.32 10.00
CA ILE A 483 -27.55 -5.81 10.19
C ILE A 483 -27.54 -4.65 11.20
N GLU A 484 -28.62 -3.88 11.27
CA GLU A 484 -28.81 -2.78 12.22
C GLU A 484 -28.63 -3.23 13.68
N GLU A 485 -28.92 -4.48 14.01
CA GLU A 485 -28.72 -5.05 15.35
C GLU A 485 -27.23 -5.17 15.69
N LEU A 486 -26.40 -5.54 14.71
CA LEU A 486 -24.93 -5.55 14.88
C LEU A 486 -24.33 -4.14 14.96
N LEU A 487 -25.00 -3.15 14.36
CA LEU A 487 -24.53 -1.76 14.33
C LEU A 487 -25.06 -0.91 15.50
N ALA A 488 -26.05 -1.40 16.24
CA ALA A 488 -26.67 -0.67 17.35
C ALA A 488 -25.76 -0.65 18.60
N PRO A 489 -25.64 0.47 19.33
CA PRO A 489 -24.88 0.51 20.58
C PRO A 489 -25.63 -0.24 21.71
N GLY A 490 -25.00 -1.23 22.36
CA GLY A 490 -25.59 -1.96 23.49
C GLY A 490 -24.90 -3.28 23.86
N PRO A 491 -25.38 -4.02 24.88
CA PRO A 491 -24.82 -5.31 25.31
C PRO A 491 -25.07 -6.47 24.34
N ALA A 492 -26.00 -6.30 23.39
CA ALA A 492 -26.24 -7.21 22.26
C ALA A 492 -25.64 -6.68 20.94
N ALA A 493 -24.94 -5.53 20.97
CA ALA A 493 -24.08 -5.17 19.86
C ALA A 493 -23.10 -6.34 19.67
N ALA A 494 -22.74 -6.64 18.42
CA ALA A 494 -21.40 -7.18 18.23
C ALA A 494 -20.51 -6.20 18.99
N THR A 495 -19.92 -6.63 20.10
CA THR A 495 -18.86 -5.83 20.69
C THR A 495 -17.95 -5.52 19.51
N ALA A 496 -17.43 -4.31 19.41
CA ALA A 496 -16.26 -4.09 18.55
C ALA A 496 -15.18 -4.99 19.15
N ALA A 497 -15.30 -6.29 18.89
CA ALA A 497 -14.71 -7.33 19.67
C ALA A 497 -13.29 -7.19 19.23
N LYS A 498 -12.48 -6.69 20.15
CA LYS A 498 -11.06 -6.94 20.11
C LYS A 498 -10.96 -8.42 19.76
N VAL A 499 -10.47 -8.70 18.55
CA VAL A 499 -9.98 -10.01 18.18
C VAL A 499 -8.75 -10.22 19.06
N GLU A 500 -9.02 -10.49 20.32
CA GLU A 500 -8.09 -11.04 21.28
C GLU A 500 -8.56 -12.47 21.41
N LYS A 501 -7.69 -13.36 20.91
CA LYS A 501 -7.75 -14.81 21.06
C LYS A 501 -8.41 -15.16 22.39
N ASP A 502 -9.54 -15.86 22.32
CA ASP A 502 -9.72 -17.18 22.92
C ASP A 502 -11.15 -17.63 22.58
N ASP A 503 -11.25 -18.41 21.50
CA ASP A 503 -12.15 -19.55 21.31
C ASP A 503 -12.46 -19.73 19.81
N GLY A 504 -12.53 -20.99 19.37
CA GLY A 504 -12.80 -21.39 17.98
C GLY A 504 -14.22 -21.09 17.49
N ASP A 505 -14.76 -19.92 17.84
CA ASP A 505 -16.09 -19.45 17.48
C ASP A 505 -16.12 -18.90 16.05
N ILE A 506 -16.30 -19.82 15.09
CA ILE A 506 -16.44 -19.47 13.68
C ILE A 506 -17.70 -18.62 13.44
N VAL A 507 -18.77 -18.82 14.22
CA VAL A 507 -20.01 -18.04 14.09
C VAL A 507 -19.76 -16.58 14.43
N GLY A 508 -19.10 -16.30 15.55
CA GLY A 508 -18.69 -14.95 15.93
C GLY A 508 -17.76 -14.28 14.92
N VAL A 509 -16.81 -15.03 14.31
CA VAL A 509 -15.97 -14.51 13.22
C VAL A 509 -16.81 -14.13 11.99
N LEU A 510 -17.79 -14.95 11.60
CA LEU A 510 -18.69 -14.66 10.48
C LEU A 510 -19.63 -13.48 10.77
N GLN A 511 -20.13 -13.35 12.01
CA GLN A 511 -20.89 -12.18 12.43
C GLN A 511 -20.03 -10.90 12.37
N ASN A 512 -18.76 -10.98 12.74
CA ASN A 512 -17.80 -9.87 12.56
C ASN A 512 -17.56 -9.55 11.08
N VAL A 513 -17.48 -10.55 10.20
CA VAL A 513 -17.43 -10.33 8.74
C VAL A 513 -18.65 -9.52 8.28
N ILE A 514 -19.86 -9.91 8.70
CA ILE A 514 -21.11 -9.20 8.37
C ILE A 514 -21.08 -7.77 8.92
N TYR A 515 -20.62 -7.58 10.16
CA TYR A 515 -20.48 -6.25 10.78
C TYR A 515 -19.58 -5.33 9.95
N TYR A 516 -18.36 -5.76 9.61
CA TYR A 516 -17.42 -4.92 8.87
C TYR A 516 -17.88 -4.64 7.43
N ILE A 517 -18.56 -5.59 6.79
CA ILE A 517 -19.21 -5.34 5.49
C ILE A 517 -20.29 -4.27 5.67
N GLY A 518 -21.18 -4.45 6.63
CA GLY A 518 -22.25 -3.52 6.95
C GLY A 518 -21.72 -2.11 7.18
N VAL A 519 -20.67 -1.96 8.00
CA VAL A 519 -19.96 -0.69 8.25
C VAL A 519 -19.45 -0.06 6.94
N ALA A 520 -18.86 -0.83 6.04
CA ALA A 520 -18.28 -0.36 4.79
C ALA A 520 -19.34 0.04 3.74
N ILE A 521 -20.44 -0.70 3.62
CA ILE A 521 -21.51 -0.44 2.61
C ILE A 521 -22.66 0.41 3.15
N SER A 522 -22.70 0.67 4.46
CA SER A 522 -23.67 1.57 5.06
C SER A 522 -23.45 2.97 4.52
N LYS A 523 -24.33 3.38 3.61
CA LYS A 523 -24.49 4.76 3.19
C LYS A 523 -25.03 5.54 4.37
N THR A 524 -24.18 6.11 5.18
CA THR A 524 -24.66 6.92 6.29
C THR A 524 -25.26 8.21 5.75
N GLY A 525 -26.58 8.22 5.86
CA GLY A 525 -27.44 9.10 5.11
C GLY A 525 -27.62 10.46 5.77
N SER A 526 -28.67 11.13 5.32
CA SER A 526 -29.22 12.39 5.83
C SER A 526 -29.64 12.39 7.31
N ASN A 527 -29.31 11.35 8.08
CA ASN A 527 -29.71 11.04 9.46
C ASN A 527 -28.54 11.04 10.47
N GLY A 528 -27.33 11.47 10.08
CA GLY A 528 -26.34 12.00 11.03
C GLY A 528 -25.44 11.01 11.78
N VAL A 529 -25.17 9.82 11.24
CA VAL A 529 -24.13 8.89 11.73
C VAL A 529 -22.99 8.81 10.67
N PRO A 530 -21.73 8.40 10.96
CA PRO A 530 -20.61 8.48 10.00
C PRO A 530 -20.55 7.39 8.90
N MET A 531 -20.13 7.77 7.67
CA MET A 531 -19.89 6.90 6.48
C MET A 531 -18.46 6.36 6.41
N HIS A 532 -18.21 5.10 6.71
CA HIS A 532 -16.84 4.58 6.68
C HIS A 532 -16.20 4.61 5.28
N LEU A 533 -16.98 4.35 4.23
CA LEU A 533 -16.62 4.64 2.83
C LEU A 533 -17.57 5.71 2.25
N PRO A 534 -17.08 6.91 1.86
CA PRO A 534 -17.92 7.96 1.29
C PRO A 534 -18.40 7.60 -0.12
N ASP A 535 -19.66 7.91 -0.46
CA ASP A 535 -20.21 7.81 -1.82
C ASP A 535 -19.56 8.87 -2.71
N VAL A 536 -18.70 8.42 -3.63
CA VAL A 536 -17.93 9.28 -4.54
C VAL A 536 -18.72 9.69 -5.79
N GLY A 537 -19.87 9.07 -6.05
CA GLY A 537 -20.67 9.28 -7.26
C GLY A 537 -21.01 10.74 -7.59
N PRO A 538 -21.34 11.59 -6.61
CA PRO A 538 -21.61 13.01 -6.83
C PRO A 538 -20.42 13.78 -7.45
N TYR A 539 -19.18 13.51 -7.02
CA TYR A 539 -17.98 14.19 -7.56
C TYR A 539 -17.78 13.86 -9.04
N TRP A 540 -17.93 12.59 -9.41
CA TRP A 540 -17.80 12.12 -10.79
C TRP A 540 -18.93 12.58 -11.70
N THR A 541 -20.15 12.72 -11.15
CA THR A 541 -21.29 13.26 -11.91
C THR A 541 -21.08 14.74 -12.22
N ALA A 542 -20.62 15.52 -11.23
CA ALA A 542 -20.32 16.94 -11.41
C ALA A 542 -19.16 17.17 -12.39
N ALA A 543 -18.12 16.33 -12.36
CA ALA A 543 -16.98 16.43 -13.26
C ALA A 543 -17.34 16.23 -14.75
N LYS A 544 -18.34 15.37 -15.05
CA LYS A 544 -18.82 15.16 -16.44
C LYS A 544 -19.62 16.32 -17.02
N GLN A 545 -20.08 17.23 -16.16
CA GLN A 545 -20.88 18.40 -16.56
C GLN A 545 -20.01 19.64 -16.80
N ARG A 546 -18.71 19.57 -16.51
CA ARG A 546 -17.70 20.59 -16.79
C ARG A 546 -16.98 20.25 -18.09
#